data_AF-A0A8H4EWU5-F1
#
_entry.id   AF-A0A8H4EWU5-F1
#
_cell.length_a   1.000
_cell.length_b   1.000
_cell.length_c   1.000
_cell.angle_alpha   90.00
_cell.angle_beta   90.00
_cell.angle_gamma   90.00
#
_symmetry.space_group_name_H-M   'P 1'
#
loop_
_entity.id
_entity.type
_entity.pdbx_description
1 polymer ?
#
loop_
_entity_poly.entity_id
_entity_poly.type
_entity_poly.pdbx_seq_one_letter_code
_entity_poly.pdbx_strand_id
1 'polypeptide(L)'
;MIELQLQSFKGSLKYHMRPLLQSLSSTETQVMNHPAADKMEVVCVSQRDLLKTCAYHFADDGTKREKPTETIPWIEKLLPSLKNDVLIRSFGWWDCGRGDCYVVVQDKFDWKHLQLQGNDLGDHISLDKLTNVLSFTYPNIDTCIDKFLMDWERIFMMANLTRQMSSSWFEKYSEQLSFKATNLQELSFSYAKDFTCTIQWSSSSKGHPRQYNIELGTTDDANKAKPTALPTLNSRNPHWRIASFLRDVLNDKKDLIYFVQVSVCVCNRRPNDRR
;
A
#
# COMPACT_ATOMS: atom_id res chain seq x y z
N MET A 1 12.96 -4.59 -22.67
CA MET A 1 11.51 -4.85 -22.43
C MET A 1 10.98 -4.07 -21.22
N ILE A 2 11.62 -4.14 -20.05
CA ILE A 2 11.32 -3.27 -18.89
C ILE A 2 11.45 -1.78 -19.25
N GLU A 3 12.56 -1.38 -19.88
CA GLU A 3 12.75 0.00 -20.32
C GLU A 3 11.67 0.49 -21.29
N LEU A 4 11.19 -0.36 -22.19
CA LEU A 4 10.12 0.01 -23.13
C LEU A 4 8.81 0.31 -22.40
N GLN A 5 8.50 -0.42 -21.33
CA GLN A 5 7.38 -0.11 -20.45
C GLN A 5 7.60 1.19 -19.68
N LEU A 6 8.80 1.43 -19.12
CA LEU A 6 9.11 2.69 -18.43
C LEU A 6 9.04 3.89 -19.38
N GLN A 7 9.50 3.72 -20.62
CA GLN A 7 9.37 4.72 -21.68
C GLN A 7 7.91 5.02 -22.05
N SER A 8 6.95 4.17 -21.72
CA SER A 8 5.53 4.49 -21.92
C SER A 8 5.07 5.64 -21.03
N PHE A 9 5.74 5.87 -19.88
CA PHE A 9 5.49 6.94 -18.90
C PHE A 9 6.29 8.23 -19.18
N LYS A 10 6.56 8.52 -20.47
CA LYS A 10 7.40 9.64 -20.94
C LYS A 10 7.25 10.91 -20.09
N GLY A 11 8.34 11.30 -19.42
CA GLY A 11 8.46 12.57 -18.68
C GLY A 11 8.16 12.49 -17.17
N SER A 12 7.40 11.51 -16.70
CA SER A 12 7.00 11.40 -15.28
C SER A 12 7.85 10.43 -14.48
N LEU A 13 8.30 9.35 -15.12
CA LEU A 13 9.12 8.33 -14.48
C LEU A 13 10.51 8.32 -15.10
N LYS A 14 11.44 9.00 -14.44
CA LYS A 14 12.85 9.00 -14.85
C LYS A 14 13.54 7.79 -14.28
N TYR A 15 14.43 7.20 -15.06
CA TYR A 15 15.23 6.06 -14.64
C TYR A 15 16.67 6.25 -15.08
N HIS A 16 17.58 5.60 -14.36
CA HIS A 16 18.97 5.44 -14.74
C HIS A 16 19.40 3.99 -14.51
N MET A 17 20.51 3.58 -15.10
CA MET A 17 21.02 2.22 -14.97
C MET A 17 22.28 2.21 -14.12
N ARG A 18 22.49 1.11 -13.38
CA ARG A 18 23.71 0.86 -12.60
C ARG A 18 24.17 -0.58 -12.78
N PRO A 19 25.47 -0.87 -12.66
CA PRO A 19 25.97 -2.24 -12.66
C PRO A 19 25.32 -3.07 -11.55
N LEU A 20 24.89 -4.30 -11.87
CA LEU A 20 24.20 -5.20 -10.95
C LEU A 20 25.05 -5.51 -9.72
N LEU A 21 26.31 -5.87 -9.91
CA LEU A 21 27.22 -6.23 -8.82
C LEU A 21 27.48 -5.10 -7.82
N GLN A 22 27.32 -3.84 -8.24
CA GLN A 22 27.44 -2.67 -7.36
C GLN A 22 26.13 -2.34 -6.62
N SER A 23 25.03 -2.99 -7.01
CA SER A 23 23.67 -2.69 -6.53
C SER A 23 23.12 -3.76 -5.58
N LEU A 24 23.73 -4.94 -5.52
CA LEU A 24 23.32 -6.03 -4.63
C LEU A 24 23.99 -5.93 -3.26
N SER A 25 23.23 -6.23 -2.19
CA SER A 25 23.85 -6.67 -0.95
C SER A 25 24.43 -8.07 -1.15
N SER A 26 25.60 -8.34 -0.57
CA SER A 26 26.44 -9.54 -0.73
C SER A 26 25.77 -10.93 -0.51
N THR A 27 24.49 -10.98 -0.18
CA THR A 27 23.71 -12.18 0.12
C THR A 27 23.17 -12.93 -1.10
N GLU A 28 23.12 -12.33 -2.30
CA GLU A 28 22.60 -13.00 -3.50
C GLU A 28 23.68 -13.78 -4.26
N THR A 29 24.21 -14.83 -3.64
CA THR A 29 25.32 -15.66 -4.16
C THR A 29 25.04 -16.26 -5.55
N GLN A 30 23.79 -16.59 -5.87
CA GLN A 30 23.43 -17.12 -7.19
C GLN A 30 23.62 -16.11 -8.33
N VAL A 31 23.44 -14.82 -8.05
CA VAL A 31 23.61 -13.75 -9.03
C VAL A 31 25.08 -13.41 -9.22
N MET A 32 25.84 -13.39 -8.11
CA MET A 32 27.29 -13.15 -8.12
C MET A 32 28.06 -14.19 -8.92
N ASN A 33 27.56 -15.43 -8.98
CA ASN A 33 28.21 -16.54 -9.67
C ASN A 33 27.86 -16.62 -11.18
N HIS A 34 27.04 -15.72 -11.71
CA HIS A 34 26.65 -15.75 -13.11
C HIS A 34 27.80 -15.24 -14.01
N PRO A 35 28.13 -15.93 -15.13
CA PRO A 35 29.29 -15.60 -15.98
C PRO A 35 29.20 -14.24 -16.69
N ALA A 36 28.03 -13.62 -16.72
CA ALA A 36 27.82 -12.26 -17.22
C ALA A 36 27.31 -11.29 -16.14
N ALA A 37 27.42 -11.63 -14.85
CA ALA A 37 26.95 -10.77 -13.77
C ALA A 37 27.61 -9.38 -13.79
N ASP A 38 28.86 -9.32 -14.25
CA ASP A 38 29.65 -8.11 -14.47
C ASP A 38 29.08 -7.17 -15.54
N LYS A 39 28.31 -7.72 -16.48
CA LYS A 39 27.69 -6.99 -17.60
C LYS A 39 26.20 -6.72 -17.40
N MET A 40 25.60 -7.26 -16.35
CA MET A 40 24.19 -7.05 -16.07
C MET A 40 23.96 -5.66 -15.46
N GLU A 41 22.88 -5.03 -15.88
CA GLU A 41 22.45 -3.72 -15.40
C GLU A 41 21.14 -3.81 -14.63
N VAL A 42 20.98 -2.92 -13.66
CA VAL A 42 19.76 -2.74 -12.88
C VAL A 42 19.16 -1.40 -13.22
N VAL A 43 17.86 -1.39 -13.51
CA VAL A 43 17.13 -0.16 -13.73
C VAL A 43 16.75 0.43 -12.37
N CYS A 44 17.11 1.67 -12.15
CA CYS A 44 16.87 2.39 -10.91
C CYS A 44 15.85 3.51 -11.18
N VAL A 45 14.83 3.59 -10.34
CA VAL A 45 13.78 4.62 -10.41
C VAL A 45 13.67 5.31 -9.06
N SER A 46 13.64 6.65 -9.02
CA SER A 46 13.47 7.36 -7.76
C SER A 46 12.09 7.10 -7.15
N GLN A 47 12.02 6.86 -5.83
CA GLN A 47 10.75 6.83 -5.08
C GLN A 47 9.89 8.09 -5.29
N ARG A 48 10.53 9.26 -5.50
CA ARG A 48 9.82 10.52 -5.76
C ARG A 48 9.06 10.47 -7.09
N ASP A 49 9.74 10.01 -8.13
CA ASP A 49 9.16 9.91 -9.47
C ASP A 49 8.11 8.80 -9.54
N LEU A 50 8.28 7.72 -8.75
CA LEU A 50 7.24 6.71 -8.54
C LEU A 50 6.00 7.30 -7.88
N LEU A 51 6.13 8.01 -6.76
CA LEU A 51 4.97 8.61 -6.08
C LEU A 51 4.23 9.59 -6.99
N LYS A 52 4.97 10.44 -7.70
CA LYS A 52 4.39 11.37 -8.69
C LYS A 52 3.66 10.60 -9.79
N THR A 53 4.29 9.56 -10.34
CA THR A 53 3.67 8.73 -11.38
C THR A 53 2.38 8.09 -10.86
N CYS A 54 2.40 7.47 -9.69
CA CYS A 54 1.20 6.84 -9.11
C CYS A 54 0.07 7.84 -8.88
N ALA A 55 0.38 9.05 -8.42
CA ALA A 55 -0.66 10.04 -8.16
C ALA A 55 -1.19 10.77 -9.40
N TYR A 56 -0.34 10.99 -10.41
CA TYR A 56 -0.67 11.83 -11.56
C TYR A 56 -1.05 11.04 -12.82
N HIS A 57 -0.54 9.81 -12.99
CA HIS A 57 -0.78 9.04 -14.21
C HIS A 57 -2.00 8.13 -14.20
N PHE A 58 -2.54 7.76 -13.04
CA PHE A 58 -3.69 6.85 -12.99
C PHE A 58 -5.02 7.61 -13.09
N ALA A 59 -5.68 7.55 -14.26
CA ALA A 59 -7.05 7.99 -14.49
C ALA A 59 -7.84 7.08 -15.42
N ASP A 60 -9.13 6.92 -15.08
CA ASP A 60 -10.36 6.43 -15.74
C ASP A 60 -10.40 5.34 -16.82
N ASP A 61 -9.42 5.19 -17.70
CA ASP A 61 -9.61 4.36 -18.90
C ASP A 61 -8.32 3.75 -19.44
N GLY A 62 -7.20 3.93 -18.75
CA GLY A 62 -5.89 3.56 -19.25
C GLY A 62 -5.31 4.55 -20.27
N THR A 63 -5.97 5.70 -20.48
CA THR A 63 -5.37 6.82 -21.22
C THR A 63 -4.59 7.74 -20.31
N LYS A 64 -3.48 8.25 -20.85
CA LYS A 64 -2.50 9.07 -20.12
C LYS A 64 -3.15 10.38 -19.74
N ARG A 65 -3.22 10.71 -18.43
CA ARG A 65 -3.40 12.10 -18.02
C ARG A 65 -2.22 12.92 -18.55
N GLU A 66 -2.48 13.71 -19.58
CA GLU A 66 -1.54 14.74 -20.02
C GLU A 66 -1.53 15.86 -18.97
N LYS A 67 -0.45 15.85 -18.20
CA LYS A 67 0.04 16.89 -17.27
C LYS A 67 -0.81 17.11 -16.00
N PRO A 68 -0.20 16.97 -14.81
CA PRO A 68 -0.77 17.57 -13.62
C PRO A 68 -0.51 19.08 -13.68
N THR A 69 -1.57 19.87 -13.88
CA THR A 69 -1.49 21.34 -13.82
C THR A 69 -1.31 21.83 -12.38
N GLU A 70 -1.60 20.98 -11.38
CA GLU A 70 -1.58 21.33 -9.97
C GLU A 70 -0.84 20.29 -9.13
N THR A 71 0.00 20.78 -8.22
CA THR A 71 0.70 19.97 -7.21
C THR A 71 -0.30 19.49 -6.16
N ILE A 72 -0.34 18.19 -5.90
CA ILE A 72 -1.19 17.62 -4.84
C ILE A 72 -0.51 17.86 -3.48
N PRO A 73 -1.09 18.66 -2.55
CA PRO A 73 -0.37 19.15 -1.37
C PRO A 73 0.19 18.06 -0.45
N TRP A 74 -0.51 16.92 -0.32
CA TRP A 74 -0.04 15.82 0.51
C TRP A 74 1.18 15.10 -0.09
N ILE A 75 1.34 15.12 -1.42
CA ILE A 75 2.51 14.55 -2.09
C ILE A 75 3.72 15.41 -1.79
N GLU A 76 3.60 16.72 -1.94
CA GLU A 76 4.68 17.67 -1.66
C GLU A 76 5.18 17.56 -0.21
N LYS A 77 4.30 17.25 0.74
CA LYS A 77 4.67 16.97 2.13
C LYS A 77 5.53 15.69 2.28
N LEU A 78 5.32 14.69 1.43
CA LEU A 78 6.01 13.40 1.50
C LEU A 78 7.29 13.34 0.65
N LEU A 79 7.38 14.08 -0.46
CA LEU A 79 8.55 14.04 -1.35
C LEU A 79 9.91 14.23 -0.64
N PRO A 80 10.06 15.11 0.38
CA PRO A 80 11.34 15.28 1.05
C PRO A 80 11.87 14.03 1.79
N SER A 81 10.97 13.16 2.26
CA SER A 81 11.36 11.92 2.97
C SER A 81 11.75 10.79 2.02
N LEU A 82 11.30 10.84 0.77
CA LEU A 82 11.63 9.88 -0.27
C LEU A 82 13.00 10.20 -0.85
N LYS A 83 14.01 9.40 -0.50
CA LYS A 83 15.40 9.59 -0.93
C LYS A 83 15.99 8.36 -1.62
N ASN A 84 15.30 7.24 -1.56
CA ASN A 84 15.83 5.98 -2.08
C ASN A 84 15.46 5.79 -3.54
N ASP A 85 16.28 5.00 -4.22
CA ASP A 85 15.97 4.43 -5.52
C ASP A 85 15.32 3.06 -5.32
N VAL A 86 14.36 2.76 -6.18
CA VAL A 86 13.79 1.44 -6.36
C VAL A 86 14.53 0.74 -7.49
N LEU A 87 14.97 -0.49 -7.22
CA LEU A 87 15.77 -1.31 -8.13
C LEU A 87 14.88 -2.28 -8.87
N ILE A 88 14.98 -2.36 -10.20
CA ILE A 88 14.19 -3.24 -11.07
C ILE A 88 15.15 -4.07 -11.91
N ARG A 89 14.98 -5.40 -11.88
CA ARG A 89 15.84 -6.34 -12.63
C ARG A 89 15.08 -7.60 -13.05
N SER A 90 15.57 -8.28 -14.08
CA SER A 90 15.15 -9.64 -14.41
C SER A 90 15.88 -10.67 -13.53
N PHE A 91 15.18 -11.73 -13.13
CA PHE A 91 15.68 -12.84 -12.32
C PHE A 91 15.24 -14.18 -12.90
N GLY A 92 15.98 -15.26 -12.65
CA GLY A 92 15.55 -16.63 -12.95
C GLY A 92 15.73 -17.10 -14.39
N TRP A 93 15.90 -16.18 -15.36
CA TRP A 93 16.06 -16.53 -16.78
C TRP A 93 17.29 -17.40 -17.12
N TRP A 94 18.20 -17.58 -16.15
CA TRP A 94 19.44 -18.35 -16.29
C TRP A 94 19.56 -19.57 -15.38
N ASP A 95 18.53 -19.90 -14.57
CA ASP A 95 18.55 -21.14 -13.78
C ASP A 95 18.41 -22.30 -14.77
N CYS A 96 19.51 -23.02 -15.06
CA CYS A 96 19.74 -23.96 -16.17
C CYS A 96 18.82 -25.21 -16.19
N GLY A 97 17.51 -25.01 -16.10
CA GLY A 97 16.48 -26.04 -15.94
C GLY A 97 15.07 -25.48 -15.70
N ARG A 98 14.92 -24.16 -15.43
CA ARG A 98 13.61 -23.48 -15.37
C ARG A 98 13.55 -22.43 -16.47
N GLY A 99 12.57 -22.53 -17.36
CA GLY A 99 12.34 -21.56 -18.45
C GLY A 99 11.69 -20.26 -17.98
N ASP A 100 11.72 -19.95 -16.68
CA ASP A 100 10.91 -18.90 -16.09
C ASP A 100 11.75 -17.64 -15.83
N CYS A 101 11.39 -16.54 -16.49
CA CYS A 101 11.95 -15.22 -16.23
C CYS A 101 10.99 -14.41 -15.35
N TYR A 102 11.50 -13.88 -14.24
CA TYR A 102 10.76 -13.00 -13.34
C TYR A 102 11.33 -11.58 -13.39
N VAL A 103 10.51 -10.59 -13.07
CA VAL A 103 10.96 -9.23 -12.78
C VAL A 103 10.89 -9.01 -11.28
N VAL A 104 12.04 -8.74 -10.68
CA VAL A 104 12.16 -8.44 -9.25
C VAL A 104 12.35 -6.94 -9.08
N VAL A 105 11.50 -6.35 -8.25
CA VAL A 105 11.59 -4.95 -7.85
C VAL A 105 11.89 -4.86 -6.36
N GLN A 106 12.90 -4.08 -5.98
CA GLN A 106 13.37 -3.96 -4.60
C GLN A 106 13.38 -2.50 -4.15
N ASP A 107 12.70 -2.23 -3.02
CA ASP A 107 12.60 -0.91 -2.42
C ASP A 107 13.09 -0.92 -0.96
N LYS A 108 13.78 0.14 -0.54
CA LYS A 108 14.15 0.34 0.87
C LYS A 108 12.95 0.84 1.66
N PHE A 109 12.50 0.00 2.60
CA PHE A 109 11.24 0.17 3.30
C PHE A 109 11.41 0.20 4.83
N ASP A 110 11.01 1.30 5.45
CA ASP A 110 11.02 1.42 6.91
C ASP A 110 9.75 0.80 7.53
N TRP A 111 9.95 -0.33 8.21
CA TRP A 111 8.90 -1.11 8.87
C TRP A 111 8.84 -0.94 10.39
N LYS A 112 9.78 -0.22 11.02
CA LYS A 112 9.95 -0.22 12.49
C LYS A 112 8.71 0.20 13.28
N HIS A 113 7.85 1.01 12.66
CA HIS A 113 6.61 1.52 13.25
C HIS A 113 5.35 0.85 12.68
N LEU A 114 5.48 -0.33 12.06
CA LEU A 114 4.38 -1.09 11.49
C LEU A 114 4.15 -2.38 12.28
N GLN A 115 2.91 -2.61 12.70
CA GLN A 115 2.48 -3.87 13.30
C GLN A 115 2.10 -4.86 12.19
N LEU A 116 3.11 -5.55 11.63
CA LEU A 116 2.91 -6.47 10.50
C LEU A 116 2.51 -7.88 10.97
N GLN A 117 1.58 -8.52 10.25
CA GLN A 117 1.18 -9.92 10.50
C GLN A 117 2.32 -10.91 10.25
N GLY A 118 3.18 -10.60 9.28
CA GLY A 118 4.26 -11.46 8.83
C GLY A 118 5.30 -10.69 8.01
N ASN A 119 6.09 -11.45 7.25
CA ASN A 119 7.03 -10.90 6.27
C ASN A 119 6.42 -10.89 4.87
N ASP A 120 5.49 -11.80 4.59
CA ASP A 120 4.75 -11.85 3.34
C ASP A 120 3.58 -10.86 3.41
N LEU A 121 3.55 -9.93 2.46
CA LEU A 121 2.55 -8.86 2.36
C LEU A 121 1.56 -9.11 1.21
N GLY A 122 1.71 -10.25 0.52
CA GLY A 122 0.89 -10.73 -0.58
C GLY A 122 1.62 -11.86 -1.31
N ASP A 123 0.98 -12.45 -2.30
CA ASP A 123 1.49 -13.64 -3.02
C ASP A 123 2.84 -13.40 -3.71
N HIS A 124 3.11 -12.15 -4.09
CA HIS A 124 4.32 -11.74 -4.81
C HIS A 124 5.06 -10.58 -4.15
N ILE A 125 4.75 -10.28 -2.88
CA ILE A 125 5.32 -9.15 -2.14
C ILE A 125 5.83 -9.63 -0.80
N SER A 126 7.13 -9.47 -0.55
CA SER A 126 7.76 -9.90 0.70
C SER A 126 8.67 -8.82 1.27
N LEU A 127 8.77 -8.78 2.59
CA LEU A 127 9.62 -7.87 3.34
C LEU A 127 10.73 -8.65 4.04
N ASP A 128 11.97 -8.36 3.69
CA ASP A 128 13.12 -8.72 4.50
C ASP A 128 13.33 -7.68 5.61
N LYS A 129 12.95 -8.04 6.84
CA LYS A 129 13.09 -7.20 8.03
C LYS A 129 14.54 -6.95 8.44
N LEU A 130 15.48 -7.83 8.07
CA LEU A 130 16.90 -7.67 8.41
C LEU A 130 17.54 -6.61 7.53
N THR A 131 17.22 -6.60 6.25
CA THR A 131 17.81 -5.67 5.27
C THR A 131 16.93 -4.45 4.96
N ASN A 132 15.71 -4.42 5.49
CA ASN A 132 14.68 -3.42 5.20
C ASN A 132 14.36 -3.33 3.70
N VAL A 133 14.33 -4.48 3.02
CA VAL A 133 14.07 -4.57 1.58
C VAL A 133 12.69 -5.16 1.34
N LEU A 134 11.83 -4.38 0.70
CA LEU A 134 10.55 -4.81 0.17
C LEU A 134 10.77 -5.30 -1.26
N SER A 135 10.43 -6.56 -1.54
CA SER A 135 10.60 -7.21 -2.83
C SER A 135 9.26 -7.50 -3.49
N PHE A 136 9.14 -7.21 -4.78
CA PHE A 136 8.00 -7.54 -5.62
C PHE A 136 8.47 -8.45 -6.76
N THR A 137 7.80 -9.58 -6.99
CA THR A 137 8.22 -10.58 -7.99
C THR A 137 7.14 -10.84 -9.02
N TYR A 138 7.37 -10.47 -10.29
CA TYR A 138 6.38 -10.59 -11.36
C TYR A 138 6.79 -11.64 -12.39
N PRO A 139 5.95 -12.64 -12.70
CA PRO A 139 6.28 -13.66 -13.71
C PRO A 139 6.07 -13.19 -15.15
N ASN A 140 5.20 -12.19 -15.36
CA ASN A 140 4.91 -11.67 -16.70
C ASN A 140 5.63 -10.35 -16.91
N ILE A 141 6.68 -10.38 -17.73
CA ILE A 141 7.50 -9.21 -18.05
C ILE A 141 6.75 -8.13 -18.81
N ASP A 142 5.72 -8.43 -19.60
CA ASP A 142 5.01 -7.45 -20.43
C ASP A 142 4.07 -6.53 -19.63
N THR A 143 3.71 -6.93 -18.40
CA THR A 143 2.75 -6.22 -17.53
C THR A 143 3.30 -5.89 -16.15
N CYS A 144 4.61 -6.09 -15.93
CA CYS A 144 5.19 -6.02 -14.61
C CYS A 144 5.22 -4.60 -14.05
N ILE A 145 5.47 -3.58 -14.88
CA ILE A 145 5.60 -2.19 -14.41
C ILE A 145 4.25 -1.64 -13.97
N ASP A 146 3.18 -1.87 -14.72
CA ASP A 146 1.83 -1.43 -14.33
C ASP A 146 1.39 -2.06 -13.02
N LYS A 147 1.59 -3.39 -12.89
CA LYS A 147 1.29 -4.12 -11.65
C LYS A 147 2.12 -3.61 -10.48
N PHE A 148 3.41 -3.42 -10.70
CA PHE A 148 4.32 -2.84 -9.73
C PHE A 148 3.86 -1.48 -9.22
N LEU A 149 3.51 -0.55 -10.12
CA LEU A 149 3.04 0.78 -9.72
C LEU A 149 1.77 0.71 -8.85
N MET A 150 0.84 -0.20 -9.18
CA MET A 150 -0.38 -0.40 -8.41
C MET A 150 -0.11 -0.98 -7.02
N ASP A 151 0.76 -1.99 -6.92
CA ASP A 151 1.09 -2.63 -5.65
C ASP A 151 1.95 -1.72 -4.78
N TRP A 152 2.94 -1.05 -5.36
CA TRP A 152 3.80 -0.11 -4.67
C TRP A 152 2.99 1.06 -4.10
N GLU A 153 2.07 1.65 -4.88
CA GLU A 153 1.20 2.70 -4.37
C GLU A 153 0.33 2.21 -3.20
N ARG A 154 -0.25 1.01 -3.31
CA ARG A 154 -1.06 0.41 -2.24
C ARG A 154 -0.26 0.25 -0.96
N ILE A 155 0.91 -0.40 -1.03
CA ILE A 155 1.79 -0.60 0.11
C ILE A 155 2.22 0.75 0.70
N PHE A 156 2.58 1.71 -0.15
CA PHE A 156 2.99 3.04 0.29
C PHE A 156 1.89 3.77 1.06
N MET A 157 0.67 3.80 0.51
CA MET A 157 -0.48 4.48 1.13
C MET A 157 -0.89 3.78 2.43
N MET A 158 -1.03 2.46 2.41
CA MET A 158 -1.37 1.68 3.61
C MET A 158 -0.29 1.79 4.68
N ALA A 159 1.00 1.78 4.33
CA ALA A 159 2.08 2.00 5.29
C ALA A 159 2.03 3.41 5.88
N ASN A 160 1.78 4.44 5.07
CA ASN A 160 1.66 5.82 5.55
C ASN A 160 0.52 5.98 6.57
N LEU A 161 -0.60 5.29 6.37
CA LEU A 161 -1.71 5.30 7.31
C LEU A 161 -1.39 4.48 8.57
N THR A 162 -0.90 3.25 8.41
CA THR A 162 -0.59 2.32 9.51
C THR A 162 0.48 2.87 10.45
N ARG A 163 1.48 3.62 9.96
CA ARG A 163 2.50 4.25 10.84
C ARG A 163 1.89 5.16 11.90
N GLN A 164 0.70 5.72 11.65
CA GLN A 164 0.03 6.59 12.61
C GLN A 164 -0.51 5.83 13.82
N MET A 165 -0.67 4.51 13.73
CA MET A 165 -1.10 3.65 14.84
C MET A 165 -0.14 3.67 16.02
N SER A 166 1.15 3.92 15.78
CA SER A 166 2.15 4.03 16.84
C SER A 166 2.16 5.41 17.50
N SER A 167 1.16 6.27 17.25
CA SER A 167 1.09 7.57 17.92
C SER A 167 0.65 7.42 19.38
N SER A 168 1.17 8.29 20.24
CA SER A 168 0.78 8.38 21.65
C SER A 168 -0.69 8.75 21.86
N TRP A 169 -1.39 9.19 20.82
CA TRP A 169 -2.84 9.40 20.89
C TRP A 169 -3.57 8.06 20.99
N PHE A 170 -3.21 7.05 20.19
CA PHE A 170 -3.88 5.75 20.22
C PHE A 170 -3.60 4.97 21.51
N GLU A 171 -2.40 5.10 22.08
CA GLU A 171 -2.04 4.45 23.35
C GLU A 171 -3.02 4.83 24.48
N LYS A 172 -3.45 6.10 24.53
CA LYS A 172 -4.41 6.61 25.52
C LYS A 172 -5.81 5.98 25.41
N TYR A 173 -6.15 5.44 24.25
CA TYR A 173 -7.46 4.86 23.97
C TYR A 173 -7.40 3.35 23.75
N SER A 174 -6.32 2.68 24.15
CA SER A 174 -6.10 1.24 23.98
C SER A 174 -7.21 0.34 24.55
N GLU A 175 -7.95 0.80 25.57
CA GLU A 175 -9.11 0.07 26.11
C GLU A 175 -10.36 0.11 25.21
N GLN A 176 -10.45 1.11 24.32
CA GLN A 176 -11.58 1.34 23.42
C GLN A 176 -11.26 1.07 21.96
N LEU A 177 -9.98 1.10 21.60
CA LEU A 177 -9.46 0.93 20.25
C LEU A 177 -8.43 -0.21 20.24
N SER A 178 -8.64 -1.19 19.36
CA SER A 178 -7.72 -2.30 19.19
C SER A 178 -7.45 -2.52 17.71
N PHE A 179 -6.20 -2.39 17.31
CA PHE A 179 -5.77 -2.61 15.94
C PHE A 179 -5.36 -4.06 15.74
N LYS A 180 -5.72 -4.63 14.60
CA LYS A 180 -5.17 -5.91 14.14
C LYS A 180 -3.84 -5.65 13.45
N ALA A 181 -2.92 -6.60 13.57
CA ALA A 181 -1.73 -6.61 12.73
C ALA A 181 -2.14 -6.58 11.24
N THR A 182 -1.37 -5.90 10.41
CA THR A 182 -1.69 -5.67 8.98
C THR A 182 -0.71 -6.38 8.06
N ASN A 183 -1.16 -6.75 6.87
CA ASN A 183 -0.34 -7.19 5.74
C ASN A 183 -0.14 -6.07 4.70
N LEU A 184 -0.51 -4.83 5.04
CA LEU A 184 -0.53 -3.65 4.16
C LEU A 184 -1.44 -3.76 2.93
N GLN A 185 -2.29 -4.80 2.85
CA GLN A 185 -3.44 -4.83 1.93
C GLN A 185 -4.66 -4.18 2.60
N GLU A 186 -4.83 -4.45 3.89
CA GLU A 186 -5.91 -3.91 4.69
C GLU A 186 -5.45 -3.50 6.09
N LEU A 187 -6.10 -2.49 6.66
CA LEU A 187 -5.94 -2.08 8.05
C LEU A 187 -7.27 -2.24 8.75
N SER A 188 -7.32 -3.13 9.74
CA SER A 188 -8.54 -3.44 10.48
C SER A 188 -8.38 -3.09 11.95
N PHE A 189 -9.40 -2.44 12.54
CA PHE A 189 -9.43 -2.14 13.96
C PHE A 189 -10.84 -2.20 14.52
N SER A 190 -10.92 -2.52 15.81
CA SER A 190 -12.15 -2.45 16.58
C SER A 190 -12.21 -1.14 17.36
N TYR A 191 -13.40 -0.56 17.48
CA TYR A 191 -13.65 0.66 18.23
C TYR A 191 -14.95 0.55 19.03
N ALA A 192 -15.02 1.27 20.16
CA ALA A 192 -16.18 1.26 21.07
C ALA A 192 -16.65 -0.17 21.44
N LYS A 193 -15.69 -1.10 21.57
CA LYS A 193 -15.82 -2.53 21.91
C LYS A 193 -16.54 -3.41 20.89
N ASP A 194 -17.60 -2.94 20.25
CA ASP A 194 -18.50 -3.79 19.47
C ASP A 194 -18.46 -3.53 17.95
N PHE A 195 -17.71 -2.51 17.51
CA PHE A 195 -17.66 -2.11 16.11
C PHE A 195 -16.30 -2.35 15.50
N THR A 196 -16.29 -2.65 14.21
CA THR A 196 -15.07 -2.86 13.42
C THR A 196 -15.05 -1.90 12.24
N CYS A 197 -13.85 -1.46 11.87
CA CYS A 197 -13.58 -0.73 10.66
C CYS A 197 -12.41 -1.39 9.94
N THR A 198 -12.60 -1.68 8.66
CA THR A 198 -11.55 -2.16 7.75
C THR A 198 -11.32 -1.10 6.70
N ILE A 199 -10.06 -0.71 6.51
CA ILE A 199 -9.61 0.28 5.54
C ILE A 199 -8.77 -0.43 4.49
N GLN A 200 -9.04 -0.15 3.22
CA GLN A 200 -8.30 -0.69 2.09
C GLN A 200 -7.98 0.42 1.09
N TRP A 201 -6.80 0.37 0.47
CA TRP A 201 -6.47 1.25 -0.65
C TRP A 201 -6.82 0.55 -1.97
N SER A 202 -7.97 0.91 -2.54
CA SER A 202 -8.50 0.26 -3.74
C SER A 202 -9.29 1.23 -4.59
N SER A 203 -9.57 0.83 -5.83
CA SER A 203 -10.51 1.56 -6.67
C SER A 203 -11.91 1.01 -6.44
N SER A 204 -12.89 1.89 -6.22
CA SER A 204 -14.29 1.50 -5.96
C SER A 204 -14.98 0.91 -7.20
N SER A 205 -14.44 1.16 -8.39
CA SER A 205 -14.98 0.71 -9.68
C SER A 205 -13.93 0.92 -10.78
N LYS A 206 -13.98 0.11 -11.87
CA LYS A 206 -13.07 0.28 -13.01
C LYS A 206 -13.08 1.74 -13.47
N GLY A 207 -11.89 2.35 -13.50
CA GLY A 207 -11.67 3.74 -13.89
C GLY A 207 -11.47 4.73 -12.74
N HIS A 208 -12.11 4.53 -11.59
CA HIS A 208 -11.98 5.53 -10.54
C HIS A 208 -10.58 5.57 -9.93
N PRO A 209 -10.08 6.76 -9.54
CA PRO A 209 -8.82 6.88 -8.82
C PRO A 209 -8.86 6.03 -7.56
N ARG A 210 -7.73 5.38 -7.26
CA ARG A 210 -7.60 4.62 -6.01
C ARG A 210 -7.73 5.58 -4.83
N GLN A 211 -8.45 5.12 -3.83
CA GLN A 211 -8.74 5.87 -2.63
C GLN A 211 -8.84 4.90 -1.45
N TYR A 212 -8.81 5.45 -0.23
CA TYR A 212 -9.17 4.65 0.92
C TYR A 212 -10.67 4.33 0.85
N ASN A 213 -11.00 3.05 0.84
CA ASN A 213 -12.34 2.55 1.06
C ASN A 213 -12.44 2.05 2.50
N ILE A 214 -13.62 2.22 3.08
CA ILE A 214 -13.90 1.80 4.45
C ILE A 214 -15.06 0.81 4.46
N GLU A 215 -14.91 -0.25 5.24
CA GLU A 215 -15.94 -1.22 5.53
C GLU A 215 -16.23 -1.17 7.03
N LEU A 216 -17.51 -1.06 7.39
CA LEU A 216 -17.96 -0.88 8.76
C LEU A 216 -18.79 -2.09 9.17
N GLY A 217 -18.33 -2.80 10.19
CA GLY A 217 -18.96 -4.02 10.68
C GLY A 217 -19.15 -4.02 12.19
N THR A 218 -19.59 -5.15 12.71
CA THR A 218 -19.61 -5.44 14.14
C THR A 218 -18.62 -6.55 14.50
N THR A 219 -18.24 -6.65 15.77
CA THR A 219 -17.39 -7.74 16.27
C THR A 219 -18.07 -9.11 16.14
N ASP A 220 -19.40 -9.16 16.18
CA ASP A 220 -20.19 -10.39 15.95
C ASP A 220 -20.08 -10.91 14.52
N ASP A 221 -19.96 -10.00 13.53
CA ASP A 221 -19.80 -10.37 12.12
C ASP A 221 -18.41 -10.96 11.84
N ALA A 222 -17.38 -10.49 12.57
CA ALA A 222 -16.00 -10.96 12.40
C ALA A 222 -15.76 -12.40 12.88
N ASN A 223 -16.65 -12.95 13.73
CA ASN A 223 -16.52 -14.27 14.34
C ASN A 223 -17.43 -15.35 13.71
N LYS A 224 -18.33 -14.98 12.78
CA LYS A 224 -19.31 -15.92 12.20
C LYS A 224 -18.91 -16.39 10.80
N ALA A 225 -18.14 -17.48 10.75
CA ALA A 225 -17.99 -18.34 9.57
C ALA A 225 -19.11 -19.39 9.42
N LYS A 226 -20.33 -19.15 9.95
CA LYS A 226 -21.48 -20.06 9.78
C LYS A 226 -22.78 -19.31 9.45
N PRO A 227 -23.37 -19.54 8.25
CA PRO A 227 -24.60 -18.89 7.82
C PRO A 227 -25.82 -19.71 8.25
N THR A 228 -26.27 -19.61 9.50
CA THR A 228 -27.53 -20.28 9.91
C THR A 228 -28.44 -19.47 10.85
N ALA A 229 -28.16 -18.20 11.14
CA ALA A 229 -29.07 -17.37 11.91
C ALA A 229 -29.40 -16.06 11.17
N LEU A 230 -30.70 -15.75 11.07
CA LEU A 230 -31.18 -14.47 10.54
C LEU A 230 -30.50 -13.30 11.27
N PRO A 231 -30.04 -12.26 10.55
CA PRO A 231 -29.44 -11.08 11.18
C PRO A 231 -30.49 -10.38 12.03
N THR A 232 -30.24 -10.28 13.33
CA THR A 232 -31.05 -9.45 14.22
C THR A 232 -30.87 -7.98 13.79
N LEU A 233 -31.98 -7.25 13.66
CA LEU A 233 -32.06 -5.88 13.13
C LEU A 233 -31.16 -4.85 13.86
N ASN A 234 -30.58 -5.22 15.02
CA ASN A 234 -29.71 -4.41 15.87
C ASN A 234 -28.20 -4.65 15.65
N SER A 235 -27.78 -5.50 14.70
CA SER A 235 -26.37 -5.85 14.49
C SER A 235 -25.63 -4.97 13.48
N ARG A 236 -26.21 -3.85 13.03
CA ARG A 236 -25.55 -3.01 12.00
C ARG A 236 -24.75 -1.89 12.67
N ASN A 237 -23.49 -1.74 12.25
CA ASN A 237 -22.64 -0.65 12.68
C ASN A 237 -23.35 0.71 12.51
N PRO A 238 -23.53 1.53 13.56
CA PRO A 238 -24.34 2.75 13.51
C PRO A 238 -23.80 3.79 12.51
N HIS A 239 -22.54 3.70 12.13
CA HIS A 239 -21.90 4.60 11.18
C HIS A 239 -22.19 4.29 9.71
N TRP A 240 -22.95 3.24 9.39
CA TRP A 240 -23.24 2.86 8.00
C TRP A 240 -23.84 4.02 7.17
N ARG A 241 -24.62 4.91 7.81
CA ARG A 241 -25.25 6.08 7.14
C ARG A 241 -24.27 7.20 6.80
N ILE A 242 -23.14 7.25 7.49
CA ILE A 242 -22.11 8.27 7.31
C ILE A 242 -20.82 7.70 6.72
N ALA A 243 -20.85 6.46 6.22
CA ALA A 243 -19.69 5.78 5.67
C ALA A 243 -19.04 6.57 4.52
N SER A 244 -19.85 7.17 3.63
CA SER A 244 -19.36 8.05 2.57
C SER A 244 -18.62 9.27 3.13
N PHE A 245 -19.20 9.96 4.11
CA PHE A 245 -18.58 11.11 4.76
C PHE A 245 -17.27 10.74 5.46
N LEU A 246 -17.24 9.63 6.21
CA LEU A 246 -16.03 9.15 6.88
C LEU A 246 -14.93 8.79 5.87
N ARG A 247 -15.31 8.19 4.73
CA ARG A 247 -14.41 7.90 3.63
C ARG A 247 -13.83 9.18 3.02
N ASP A 248 -14.66 10.20 2.82
CA ASP A 248 -14.22 11.48 2.25
C ASP A 248 -13.25 12.20 3.21
N VAL A 249 -13.54 12.17 4.52
CA VAL A 249 -12.65 12.67 5.58
C VAL A 249 -11.29 11.96 5.54
N LEU A 250 -11.29 10.63 5.44
CA LEU A 250 -10.05 9.85 5.38
C LEU A 250 -9.24 10.16 4.12
N ASN A 251 -9.88 10.35 2.97
CA ASN A 251 -9.20 10.65 1.71
C ASN A 251 -8.69 12.10 1.62
N ASP A 252 -9.43 13.06 2.19
CA ASP A 252 -9.01 14.46 2.26
C ASP A 252 -7.81 14.60 3.21
N LYS A 253 -7.95 14.11 4.45
CA LYS A 253 -6.95 14.33 5.51
C LYS A 253 -5.81 13.34 5.49
N LYS A 254 -6.04 12.10 5.04
CA LYS A 254 -5.07 10.98 5.12
C LYS A 254 -4.50 10.78 6.52
N ASP A 255 -5.33 11.09 7.52
CA ASP A 255 -4.99 11.13 8.94
C ASP A 255 -5.90 10.15 9.68
N LEU A 256 -5.31 9.05 10.13
CA LEU A 256 -6.01 7.98 10.85
C LEU A 256 -6.50 8.48 12.21
N ILE A 257 -5.72 9.33 12.88
CA ILE A 257 -6.09 9.87 14.20
C ILE A 257 -7.34 10.73 14.05
N TYR A 258 -7.33 11.65 13.09
CA TYR A 258 -8.49 12.51 12.80
C TYR A 258 -9.71 11.69 12.37
N PHE A 259 -9.52 10.70 11.50
CA PHE A 259 -10.58 9.78 11.08
C PHE A 259 -11.24 9.04 12.27
N VAL A 260 -10.43 8.49 13.18
CA VAL A 260 -10.92 7.80 14.37
C VAL A 260 -11.60 8.77 15.34
N GLN A 261 -11.05 9.98 15.53
CA GLN A 261 -11.69 11.02 16.34
C GLN A 261 -13.09 11.36 15.84
N VAL A 262 -13.24 11.60 14.53
CA VAL A 262 -14.56 11.87 13.93
C VAL A 262 -15.49 10.68 14.12
N SER A 263 -15.01 9.46 13.90
CA SER A 263 -15.79 8.23 14.07
C SER A 263 -16.28 8.05 15.52
N VAL A 264 -15.41 8.26 16.51
CA VAL A 264 -15.76 8.13 17.94
C VAL A 264 -16.67 9.27 18.42
N CYS A 265 -16.45 10.50 17.95
CA CYS A 265 -17.30 11.64 18.27
C CYS A 265 -18.75 11.45 17.79
N VAL A 266 -18.95 10.84 16.61
CA VAL A 266 -20.29 10.50 16.13
C VAL A 266 -20.95 9.43 17.01
N CYS A 267 -20.19 8.43 17.48
CA CYS A 267 -20.66 7.40 18.41
C CYS A 267 -21.17 7.96 19.75
N ASN A 268 -20.45 8.93 20.32
CA ASN A 268 -20.76 9.48 21.65
C ASN A 268 -21.89 10.52 21.64
N ARG A 269 -22.34 11.00 20.47
CA ARG A 269 -23.57 11.78 20.34
C ARG A 269 -24.79 10.87 20.31
N ARG A 270 -25.09 10.17 21.41
CA ARG A 270 -26.43 9.60 21.64
C ARG A 270 -27.36 10.65 22.27
N PRO A 271 -28.66 10.61 21.96
CA PRO A 271 -29.61 11.70 22.17
C PRO A 271 -30.10 11.74 23.63
N ASN A 272 -29.36 12.42 24.51
CA ASN A 272 -29.89 12.84 25.81
C ASN A 272 -30.36 14.31 25.84
N ASP A 273 -30.29 15.02 24.72
CA ASP A 273 -30.79 16.40 24.56
C ASP A 273 -32.17 16.46 23.87
N ARG A 274 -33.06 15.54 24.22
CA ARG A 274 -34.52 15.75 24.08
C ARG A 274 -35.15 15.57 25.45
N ARG A 275 -34.99 16.58 26.29
CA ARG A 275 -35.94 16.86 27.37
C ARG A 275 -36.98 17.84 26.85
#